data_AF-A0A7X6T4X9-F1
#
_entry.id   AF-A0A7X6T4X9-F1
#
_cell.length_a   1.000
_cell.length_b   1.000
_cell.length_c   1.000
_cell.angle_alpha   90.00
_cell.angle_beta   90.00
_cell.angle_gamma   90.00
#
_symmetry.space_group_name_H-M   'P 1'
#
loop_
_entity.id
_entity.type
_entity.pdbx_description
1 polymer ?
#
loop_
_entity_poly.entity_id
_entity_poly.type
_entity_poly.pdbx_seq_one_letter_code
_entity_poly.pdbx_strand_id
1 'polypeptide(L)' 'DTLTFAGIGVYHPSLFKGLESGQSARLAPLLRVAMMTEQVAGQHYQGKWVDVGTPERLAALDNKLNNLKK' A
#
# COMPACT_ATOMS: atom_id res chain seq x y z
N ASP A 1 -15.82 -2.00 9.67
CA ASP A 1 -14.87 -2.94 9.06
C ASP A 1 -13.45 -2.42 9.12
N THR A 2 -12.50 -3.30 9.38
CA THR A 2 -11.06 -2.98 9.33
C THR A 2 -10.56 -3.22 7.91
N LEU A 3 -9.89 -2.22 7.32
CA LEU A 3 -9.30 -2.31 5.99
C LEU A 3 -7.75 -2.37 6.07
N THR A 4 -7.12 -2.90 5.02
CA THR A 4 -5.66 -2.96 4.87
C THR A 4 -5.19 -1.93 3.85
N PHE A 5 -4.08 -1.23 4.15
CA PHE A 5 -3.44 -0.37 3.17
C PHE A 5 -2.78 -1.22 2.06
N ALA A 6 -3.23 -1.03 0.82
CA ALA A 6 -2.84 -1.86 -0.32
C ALA A 6 -1.40 -1.63 -0.82
N GLY A 7 -0.64 -0.71 -0.22
CA GLY A 7 0.68 -0.29 -0.72
C GLY A 7 0.61 0.61 -1.95
N ILE A 8 -0.60 1.08 -2.33
CA ILE A 8 -0.84 1.93 -3.49
C ILE A 8 -1.32 3.30 -3.00
N GLY A 9 -0.63 4.36 -3.40
CA GLY A 9 -1.00 5.73 -3.03
C GLY A 9 -0.37 6.76 -3.96
N VAL A 10 -1.01 7.93 -4.02
CA VAL A 10 -0.48 9.12 -4.68
C VAL A 10 -0.09 10.11 -3.59
N TYR A 11 1.16 10.56 -3.60
CA TYR A 11 1.71 11.41 -2.54
C TYR A 11 2.12 12.77 -3.11
N HIS A 12 1.72 13.83 -2.41
CA HIS A 12 2.30 15.14 -2.66
C HIS A 12 3.72 15.19 -2.03
N PRO A 13 4.76 15.72 -2.72
CA PRO A 13 6.12 15.75 -2.20
C PRO A 13 6.28 16.42 -0.83
N SER A 14 5.39 17.36 -0.48
CA SER A 14 5.40 18.02 0.83
C SER A 14 5.25 17.06 2.01
N LEU A 15 4.64 15.88 1.81
CA LEU A 15 4.56 14.83 2.83
C LEU A 15 5.94 14.40 3.34
N PHE A 16 6.97 14.54 2.51
CA PHE A 16 8.34 14.08 2.77
C PHE A 16 9.32 15.22 3.09
N LYS A 17 8.87 16.48 3.16
CA LYS A 17 9.76 17.65 3.29
C LYS A 17 10.66 17.63 4.54
N GLY A 18 10.24 16.94 5.61
CA GLY A 18 11.01 16.82 6.85
C GLY A 18 11.95 15.62 6.91
N LEU A 19 12.09 14.85 5.83
CA LEU A 19 12.98 13.68 5.79
C LEU A 19 14.39 14.06 5.36
N GLU A 20 15.38 13.44 5.99
CA GLU A 20 16.77 13.53 5.57
C GLU A 20 16.99 12.72 4.28
N SER A 21 17.64 13.34 3.30
CA SER A 21 17.95 12.68 2.03
C SER A 21 18.89 11.49 2.26
N GLY A 22 18.63 10.38 1.58
CA GLY A 22 19.42 9.16 1.69
C GLY A 22 19.11 8.30 2.92
N GLN A 23 18.21 8.73 3.80
CA GLN A 23 17.74 7.92 4.92
C GLN A 23 16.39 7.29 4.64
N SER A 24 16.27 6.01 4.99
CA SER A 24 14.99 5.29 4.94
C SER A 24 14.07 5.76 6.05
N ALA A 25 12.86 6.20 5.67
CA ALA A 25 11.81 6.54 6.62
C ALA A 25 10.64 5.54 6.53
N ARG A 26 10.02 5.24 7.66
CA ARG A 26 8.75 4.49 7.67
C ARG A 26 7.64 5.39 7.18
N LEU A 27 6.88 4.94 6.19
CA LEU A 27 5.76 5.71 5.64
C LEU A 27 4.57 5.82 6.61
N ALA A 28 4.28 4.75 7.37
CA ALA A 28 3.09 4.69 8.22
C ALA A 28 3.00 5.84 9.26
N PRO A 29 4.08 6.20 9.99
CA PRO A 29 4.06 7.39 10.86
C PRO A 29 3.70 8.70 10.13
N LEU A 30 4.24 8.93 8.92
CA LEU A 30 3.95 10.13 8.14
C LEU A 30 2.46 10.19 7.77
N LEU A 31 1.90 9.07 7.33
CA LEU A 31 0.49 8.97 6.99
C LEU A 31 -0.40 9.19 8.20
N ARG A 32 -0.05 8.66 9.38
CA ARG A 32 -0.83 8.87 10.61
C ARG A 32 -0.88 10.35 11.00
N VAL A 33 0.25 11.06 10.93
CA VAL A 33 0.29 12.51 11.21
C VAL A 33 -0.57 13.27 10.20
N ALA A 34 -0.45 12.97 8.91
CA ALA A 34 -1.25 13.61 7.87
C ALA A 34 -2.76 13.29 7.98
N MET A 35 -3.12 12.09 8.44
CA MET A 35 -4.51 11.72 8.74
C MET A 35 -5.07 12.54 9.90
N MET A 36 -4.29 12.78 10.96
CA MET A 36 -4.70 13.63 12.09
C MET A 36 -4.98 15.08 11.70
N THR A 37 -4.44 15.53 10.56
CA THR A 37 -4.65 16.88 10.01
C THR A 37 -5.53 16.89 8.76
N GLU A 38 -6.28 15.80 8.53
CA GLU A 38 -7.24 15.65 7.41
C GLU A 38 -6.61 15.83 6.01
N GLN A 39 -5.30 15.60 5.88
CA GLN A 39 -4.56 15.73 4.61
C GLN A 39 -4.53 14.42 3.80
N VAL A 40 -5.27 13.40 4.23
CA VAL A 40 -5.28 12.08 3.60
C VAL A 40 -6.71 11.68 3.28
N ALA A 41 -6.96 11.39 2.01
CA ALA A 41 -8.15 10.70 1.55
C ALA A 41 -7.83 9.24 1.23
N GLY A 42 -8.87 8.39 1.19
CA GLY A 42 -8.74 6.98 0.83
C GLY A 42 -9.95 6.48 0.07
N GLN A 43 -9.76 5.42 -0.69
CA GLN A 43 -10.83 4.70 -1.37
C GLN A 43 -10.76 3.22 -1.01
N HIS A 44 -11.91 2.61 -0.75
CA HIS A 44 -12.02 1.18 -0.57
C HIS A 44 -12.05 0.48 -1.93
N TYR A 45 -10.95 -0.15 -2.32
CA TYR A 45 -10.87 -0.99 -3.50
C TYR A 45 -11.44 -2.38 -3.22
N GLN A 46 -12.48 -2.77 -3.96
CA GLN A 46 -13.18 -4.05 -3.79
C GLN A 46 -12.77 -5.11 -4.83
N GLY A 47 -11.76 -4.81 -5.66
CA GLY A 47 -11.25 -5.75 -6.65
C GLY A 47 -10.23 -6.73 -6.07
N LYS A 48 -9.63 -7.54 -6.95
CA LYS A 48 -8.60 -8.51 -6.55
C LYS A 48 -7.31 -7.78 -6.19
N TRP A 49 -6.79 -8.03 -4.99
CA TRP A 49 -5.49 -7.57 -4.51
C TRP A 49 -4.84 -8.68 -3.68
N VAL A 50 -3.52 -8.85 -3.80
CA VAL A 50 -2.73 -9.86 -3.07
C VAL A 50 -1.38 -9.26 -2.70
N ASP A 51 -1.04 -9.31 -1.41
CA ASP A 51 0.30 -8.97 -0.90
C ASP A 51 1.24 -10.17 -1.01
N VAL A 52 2.07 -10.19 -2.06
CA VAL A 52 2.99 -11.29 -2.37
C VAL A 52 4.32 -11.10 -1.63
N GLY A 53 4.32 -11.48 -0.35
CA GLY A 53 5.50 -11.39 0.52
C GLY A 53 6.31 -12.69 0.68
N THR A 54 5.82 -13.82 0.16
CA THR A 54 6.48 -15.14 0.28
C THR A 54 6.38 -15.97 -1.00
N PRO A 55 7.29 -16.95 -1.23
CA PRO A 55 7.22 -17.85 -2.38
C PRO A 55 5.88 -18.60 -2.49
N GLU A 56 5.29 -19.00 -1.36
CA GLU A 56 4.01 -19.73 -1.32
C GLU A 56 2.86 -18.82 -1.78
N ARG A 57 2.88 -17.54 -1.40
CA ARG A 57 1.88 -16.57 -1.86
C ARG A 57 1.99 -16.30 -3.36
N LEU A 58 3.21 -16.31 -3.91
CA LEU A 58 3.44 -16.18 -5.35
C LEU A 58 2.88 -17.39 -6.09
N ALA A 59 3.23 -18.61 -5.69
CA ALA A 59 2.75 -19.85 -6.32
C ALA A 59 1.21 -19.96 -6.29
N ALA A 60 0.58 -19.55 -5.19
CA ALA A 60 -0.87 -19.50 -5.08
C ALA A 60 -1.50 -18.48 -6.06
N LEU A 61 -0.88 -17.32 -6.24
CA LEU A 61 -1.33 -16.31 -7.20
C LEU A 61 -1.21 -16.82 -8.64
N ASP A 62 -0.09 -17.45 -9.01
CA ASP A 62 0.14 -17.98 -10.34
C ASP A 62 -0.88 -19.06 -10.71
N ASN A 63 -1.14 -20.00 -9.80
CA ASN A 63 -2.17 -21.02 -9.99
C ASN A 63 -3.55 -20.41 -10.25
N LYS A 64 -3.91 -19.37 -9.48
CA LYS A 64 -5.18 -18.65 -9.65
C LYS A 64 -5.25 -17.94 -11.01
N LEU A 65 -4.17 -17.29 -11.44
CA LEU A 65 -4.14 -16.56 -12.71
C LEU A 65 -4.16 -17.50 -13.93
N ASN A 66 -3.49 -18.64 -13.86
CA ASN A 66 -3.50 -19.64 -14.94
C ASN A 66 -4.88 -20.27 -15.13
N ASN A 67 -5.63 -20.50 -14.04
CA ASN A 67 -6.99 -21.01 -14.09
C ASN A 67 -8.00 -20.00 -14.66
N LEU A 68 -7.72 -18.70 -14.56
CA LEU A 68 -8.57 -17.64 -15.15
C LEU A 68 -8.34 -17.45 -16.65
N LYS A 69 -7.24 -18.00 -17.19
CA LYS A 69 -6.88 -17.91 -18.62
C LYS A 69 -7.39 -19.09 -19.45
N LYS A 70 -7.94 -20.13 -18.80
CA LYS A 70 -8.63 -21.26 -19.45
C LYS A 70 -10.11 -20.97 -19.56
#